data_AF-A0A2N2D8Z6-F1
#
_entry.id   AF-A0A2N2D8Z6-F1
#
_cell.length_a   1.000
_cell.length_b   1.000
_cell.length_c   1.000
_cell.angle_alpha   90.00
_cell.angle_beta   90.00
_cell.angle_gamma   90.00
#
_symmetry.space_group_name_H-M   'P 1'
#
loop_
_entity.id
_entity.type
_entity.pdbx_description
1 polymer ?
#
loop_
_entity_poly.entity_id
_entity_poly.type
_entity_poly.pdbx_seq_one_letter_code
_entity_poly.pdbx_strand_id
1 'polypeptide(L)'
;MMPTHIINNDESDTIMEKRVILEGSILFLPPLQRFLQSLEVFLKNFLTFGALASSEKHFKEIFVPAQKIRTKIKEELETALKEVDLIATPTVPFRSPELKDLVNIYSLDNTADFYTSAANLAGLPALSIPVKPDEGLPAGLHLMSRAFEEAALLKAFHALENG
;
A
#
# COMPACT_ATOMS: atom_id res chain seq x y z
N MET A 1 -0.66 9.78 38.16
CA MET A 1 -2.11 9.97 38.01
C MET A 1 -2.32 10.82 36.77
N MET A 2 -2.47 10.18 35.61
CA MET A 2 -2.73 10.83 34.32
C MET A 2 -4.13 10.42 33.86
N PRO A 3 -4.93 11.34 33.31
CA PRO A 3 -6.34 11.11 33.05
C PRO A 3 -6.53 10.25 31.80
N THR A 4 -7.27 9.16 31.99
CA THR A 4 -7.84 8.32 30.93
C THR A 4 -9.03 9.07 30.32
N HIS A 5 -8.88 9.59 29.11
CA HIS A 5 -10.03 10.03 28.32
C HIS A 5 -10.51 8.86 27.45
N ILE A 6 -11.61 8.26 27.89
CA ILE A 6 -12.45 7.37 27.09
C ILE A 6 -13.05 8.24 25.97
N ILE A 7 -12.64 8.01 24.73
CA ILE A 7 -13.27 8.63 23.57
C ILE A 7 -14.53 7.80 23.29
N ASN A 8 -15.69 8.42 23.49
CA ASN A 8 -17.00 7.84 23.27
C ASN A 8 -17.21 7.52 21.78
N ASN A 9 -17.94 6.44 21.56
CA ASN A 9 -18.15 5.69 20.33
C ASN A 9 -19.19 6.35 19.38
N ASP A 10 -19.20 7.68 19.23
CA ASP A 10 -20.23 8.42 18.46
C ASP A 10 -19.68 9.16 17.22
N GLU A 11 -18.38 9.10 16.93
CA GLU A 11 -17.79 9.78 15.76
C GLU A 11 -17.68 8.88 14.51
N SER A 12 -17.85 7.56 14.65
CA SER A 12 -17.79 6.63 13.50
C SER A 12 -19.02 6.72 12.59
N ASP A 13 -20.19 7.07 13.14
CA ASP A 13 -21.43 7.12 12.38
C ASP A 13 -21.60 8.43 11.61
N THR A 14 -20.91 9.50 12.01
CA THR A 14 -21.04 10.82 11.36
C THR A 14 -20.21 10.93 10.07
N ILE A 15 -19.19 10.08 9.88
CA ILE A 15 -18.29 10.11 8.72
C ILE A 15 -18.89 9.36 7.51
N MET A 16 -19.73 8.35 7.76
CA MET A 16 -20.46 7.64 6.70
C MET A 16 -21.76 8.34 6.28
N GLU A 17 -22.40 9.09 7.17
CA GLU A 17 -23.72 9.69 6.93
C GLU A 17 -23.69 11.12 6.36
N LYS A 18 -22.55 11.82 6.48
CA LYS A 18 -22.32 12.99 5.63
C LYS A 18 -22.05 12.50 4.23
N ARG A 19 -23.14 12.44 3.44
CA ARG A 19 -23.16 12.77 2.01
C ARG A 19 -21.87 13.50 1.65
N VAL A 20 -20.87 12.74 1.21
CA VAL A 20 -19.81 13.29 0.39
C VAL A 20 -20.60 13.76 -0.81
N ILE A 21 -20.87 15.07 -0.81
CA ILE A 21 -21.50 15.80 -1.88
C ILE A 21 -20.61 15.52 -3.09
N LEU A 22 -21.01 14.49 -3.84
CA LEU A 22 -20.47 14.04 -5.11
C LEU A 22 -20.78 15.10 -6.20
N GLU A 23 -20.43 16.36 -5.95
CA GLU A 23 -20.59 17.47 -6.90
C GLU A 23 -19.27 17.86 -7.59
N GLY A 24 -18.21 17.07 -7.39
CA GLY A 24 -16.95 17.20 -8.11
C GLY A 24 -16.96 16.49 -9.48
N SER A 25 -17.61 17.14 -10.45
CA SER A 25 -17.25 17.19 -11.89
C SER A 25 -17.12 15.93 -12.79
N ILE A 26 -17.39 14.68 -12.38
CA ILE A 26 -17.38 13.54 -13.34
C ILE A 26 -18.61 12.63 -13.26
N LEU A 27 -19.38 12.68 -12.17
CA LEU A 27 -20.50 11.73 -11.92
C LEU A 27 -21.88 12.14 -12.45
N PHE A 28 -22.00 13.23 -13.19
CA PHE A 28 -23.30 13.71 -13.70
C PHE A 28 -23.75 13.07 -15.02
N LEU A 29 -23.00 12.10 -15.57
CA LEU A 29 -23.41 11.35 -16.76
C LEU A 29 -24.19 10.09 -16.32
N PRO A 30 -25.52 10.03 -16.51
CA PRO A 30 -26.32 8.87 -16.10
C PRO A 30 -25.81 7.51 -16.63
N PRO A 31 -25.24 7.41 -17.85
CA PRO A 31 -24.64 6.17 -18.34
C PRO A 31 -23.43 5.73 -17.51
N LEU A 32 -22.57 6.67 -17.09
CA LEU A 32 -21.36 6.39 -16.33
C LEU A 32 -21.69 5.99 -14.89
N GLN A 33 -22.72 6.59 -14.31
CA GLN A 33 -23.18 6.22 -12.97
C GLN A 33 -23.71 4.78 -12.94
N ARG A 34 -24.50 4.38 -13.94
CA ARG A 34 -24.98 2.99 -14.08
C ARG A 34 -23.83 2.01 -14.30
N PHE A 35 -22.84 2.41 -15.10
CA PHE A 35 -21.62 1.63 -15.30
C PHE A 35 -20.88 1.42 -13.97
N LEU A 36 -20.59 2.48 -13.22
CA LEU A 36 -19.92 2.38 -11.92
C LEU A 36 -20.71 1.56 -10.88
N GLN A 37 -22.04 1.59 -10.92
CA GLN A 37 -22.91 0.76 -10.07
C GLN A 37 -22.87 -0.73 -10.45
N SER A 38 -22.53 -1.06 -11.69
CA SER A 38 -22.39 -2.43 -12.16
C SER A 38 -21.02 -3.05 -11.83
N LEU A 39 -20.06 -2.25 -11.36
CA LEU A 39 -18.72 -2.73 -11.00
C LEU A 39 -18.71 -3.36 -9.61
N GLU A 40 -17.79 -4.30 -9.42
CA GLU A 40 -17.45 -4.83 -8.11
C GLU A 40 -17.05 -3.69 -7.14
N VAL A 41 -17.39 -3.84 -5.86
CA VAL A 41 -17.23 -2.81 -4.82
C VAL A 41 -15.82 -2.22 -4.80
N PHE A 42 -14.78 -3.07 -4.88
CA PHE A 42 -13.40 -2.63 -4.89
C PHE A 42 -13.08 -1.70 -6.07
N LEU A 43 -13.42 -2.13 -7.29
CA LEU A 43 -13.13 -1.36 -8.50
C LEU A 43 -13.89 -0.04 -8.52
N LYS A 44 -15.14 -0.04 -8.07
CA LYS A 44 -15.94 1.19 -7.93
C LYS A 44 -15.28 2.16 -6.94
N ASN A 45 -14.85 1.69 -5.77
CA ASN A 45 -14.21 2.52 -4.77
C ASN A 45 -12.86 3.07 -5.27
N PHE A 46 -12.06 2.24 -5.94
CA PHE A 46 -10.78 2.64 -6.52
C PHE A 46 -10.95 3.77 -7.55
N LEU A 47 -11.87 3.60 -8.51
CA LEU A 47 -12.12 4.62 -9.54
C LEU A 47 -12.71 5.91 -8.95
N THR A 48 -13.61 5.78 -7.96
CA THR A 48 -14.22 6.94 -7.30
C THR A 48 -13.19 7.72 -6.50
N PHE A 49 -12.31 7.05 -5.76
CA PHE A 49 -11.23 7.70 -5.02
C PHE A 49 -10.21 8.35 -5.96
N GLY A 50 -9.83 7.67 -7.05
CA GLY A 50 -8.94 8.24 -8.06
C GLY A 50 -9.52 9.50 -8.71
N ALA A 51 -10.81 9.50 -9.02
CA ALA A 51 -11.52 10.67 -9.53
C ALA A 51 -11.57 11.81 -8.49
N LEU A 52 -11.82 11.50 -7.22
CA LEU A 52 -11.83 12.48 -6.13
C LEU A 52 -10.44 13.12 -5.94
N ALA A 53 -9.40 12.30 -5.86
CA ALA A 53 -8.01 12.74 -5.69
C ALA A 53 -7.51 13.59 -6.87
N SER A 54 -8.04 13.34 -8.08
CA SER A 54 -7.70 14.08 -9.30
C SER A 54 -8.59 15.29 -9.55
N SER A 55 -9.66 15.48 -8.76
CA SER A 55 -10.59 16.61 -8.93
C SER A 55 -9.94 17.94 -8.55
N GLU A 56 -10.21 19.00 -9.32
CA GLU A 56 -9.64 20.34 -9.08
C GLU A 56 -9.81 20.81 -7.62
N LYS A 57 -10.95 20.48 -7.02
CA LYS A 57 -11.30 20.86 -5.65
C LYS A 57 -10.41 20.20 -4.59
N HIS A 58 -10.07 18.91 -4.74
CA HIS A 58 -9.36 18.16 -3.71
C HIS A 58 -7.93 17.78 -4.09
N PHE A 59 -7.49 18.07 -5.32
CA PHE A 59 -6.15 17.74 -5.81
C PHE A 59 -5.03 18.27 -4.90
N LYS A 60 -5.16 19.52 -4.43
CA LYS A 60 -4.18 20.13 -3.53
C LYS A 60 -4.18 19.54 -2.12
N GLU A 61 -5.29 18.97 -1.68
CA GLU A 61 -5.48 18.44 -0.33
C GLU A 61 -5.14 16.94 -0.24
N ILE A 62 -5.32 16.20 -1.35
CA ILE A 62 -5.11 14.75 -1.40
C ILE A 62 -3.85 14.40 -2.19
N PHE A 63 -3.79 14.79 -3.46
CA PHE A 63 -2.73 14.34 -4.36
C PHE A 63 -1.37 15.02 -4.08
N VAL A 64 -1.36 16.34 -3.84
CA VAL A 64 -0.12 17.08 -3.59
C VAL A 64 0.60 16.59 -2.31
N PRO A 65 -0.06 16.40 -1.15
CA PRO A 65 0.59 15.83 0.03
C PRO A 65 1.07 14.40 -0.19
N ALA A 66 0.29 13.56 -0.89
CA ALA A 66 0.69 12.19 -1.23
C ALA A 66 1.99 12.16 -2.06
N GLN A 67 2.12 13.04 -3.06
CA GLN A 67 3.35 13.15 -3.85
C GLN A 67 4.55 13.63 -3.03
N LYS A 68 4.35 14.52 -2.05
CA LYS A 68 5.42 14.94 -1.12
C LYS A 68 5.89 13.77 -0.25
N ILE A 69 4.95 12.98 0.28
CA ILE A 69 5.27 11.77 1.05
C ILE A 69 6.03 10.77 0.18
N ARG A 70 5.59 10.54 -1.06
CA ARG A 70 6.30 9.69 -2.03
C ARG A 70 7.74 10.15 -2.25
N THR A 71 7.97 11.45 -2.41
CA THR A 71 9.32 12.01 -2.54
C THR A 71 10.16 11.75 -1.29
N LYS A 72 9.59 11.95 -0.09
CA LYS A 72 10.30 11.70 1.17
C LYS A 72 10.68 10.22 1.34
N ILE A 73 9.76 9.29 1.04
CA ILE A 73 10.03 7.84 1.07
C ILE A 73 11.18 7.50 0.12
N LYS A 74 11.16 8.06 -1.10
CA LYS A 74 12.23 7.87 -2.07
C LYS A 74 13.58 8.34 -1.52
N GLU A 75 13.65 9.56 -1.00
CA GLU A 75 14.88 10.15 -0.46
C GLU A 75 15.44 9.33 0.73
N GLU A 76 14.56 8.83 1.60
CA GLU A 76 14.96 8.00 2.74
C GLU A 76 15.57 6.66 2.29
N LEU A 77 14.94 5.96 1.34
CA LEU A 77 15.46 4.70 0.81
C LEU A 77 16.74 4.90 0.00
N GLU A 78 16.81 5.93 -0.84
CA GLU A 78 18.03 6.28 -1.59
C GLU A 78 19.19 6.64 -0.64
N THR A 79 18.89 7.31 0.49
CA THR A 79 19.89 7.63 1.50
C THR A 79 20.37 6.38 2.23
N ALA A 80 19.47 5.49 2.64
CA ALA A 80 19.84 4.23 3.27
C ALA A 80 20.72 3.38 2.33
N LEU A 81 20.37 3.31 1.04
CA LEU A 81 21.14 2.59 0.02
C LEU A 81 22.50 3.22 -0.32
N LYS A 82 22.87 4.38 0.22
CA LYS A 82 24.26 4.87 0.11
C LYS A 82 25.22 4.11 1.01
N GLU A 83 24.72 3.62 2.14
CA GLU A 83 25.51 2.94 3.17
C GLU A 83 25.51 1.42 3.00
N VAL A 84 24.54 0.87 2.27
CA VAL A 84 24.38 -0.58 2.02
C VAL A 84 24.13 -0.85 0.53
N ASP A 85 24.43 -2.07 0.08
CA ASP A 85 24.15 -2.47 -1.30
C ASP A 85 22.69 -2.92 -1.49
N LEU A 86 22.09 -3.50 -0.44
CA LEU A 86 20.73 -4.04 -0.45
C LEU A 86 20.02 -3.73 0.88
N ILE A 87 18.72 -3.47 0.80
CA ILE A 87 17.82 -3.43 1.98
C ILE A 87 16.99 -4.71 2.00
N ALA A 88 16.87 -5.34 3.16
CA ALA A 88 16.12 -6.57 3.34
C ALA A 88 14.95 -6.38 4.32
N THR A 89 13.76 -6.84 3.94
CA THR A 89 12.54 -6.87 4.77
C THR A 89 11.79 -8.18 4.56
N PRO A 90 10.84 -8.57 5.42
CA PRO A 90 9.85 -9.57 5.04
C PRO A 90 9.08 -9.11 3.79
N THR A 91 8.65 -10.03 2.94
CA THR A 91 7.75 -9.69 1.82
C THR A 91 6.36 -9.34 2.32
N VAL A 92 5.87 -10.07 3.32
CA VAL A 92 4.58 -9.85 3.97
C VAL A 92 4.76 -9.89 5.49
N PRO A 93 3.99 -9.13 6.28
CA PRO A 93 4.14 -9.06 7.74
C PRO A 93 3.50 -10.26 8.49
N PHE A 94 2.82 -11.16 7.78
CA PHE A 94 2.10 -12.29 8.37
C PHE A 94 2.29 -13.59 7.58
N ARG A 95 2.03 -14.72 8.22
CA ARG A 95 2.05 -16.06 7.59
C ARG A 95 0.87 -16.25 6.66
N SER A 96 1.00 -17.14 5.68
CA SER A 96 -0.09 -17.46 4.75
C SER A 96 -1.40 -17.76 5.52
N PRO A 97 -2.44 -16.92 5.37
CA PRO A 97 -3.66 -17.06 6.13
C PRO A 97 -4.56 -18.15 5.55
N GLU A 98 -5.45 -18.71 6.37
CA GLU A 98 -6.51 -19.58 5.85
C GLU A 98 -7.54 -18.76 5.05
N LEU A 99 -8.18 -19.40 4.06
CA LEU A 99 -9.17 -18.78 3.18
C LEU A 99 -10.30 -18.06 3.95
N LYS A 100 -10.70 -18.61 5.10
CA LYS A 100 -11.77 -18.07 5.95
C LYS A 100 -11.40 -16.72 6.58
N ASP A 101 -10.11 -16.44 6.75
CA ASP A 101 -9.60 -15.26 7.45
C ASP A 101 -9.24 -14.11 6.48
N LEU A 102 -9.24 -14.36 5.17
CA LEU A 102 -8.85 -13.39 4.14
C LEU A 102 -9.66 -12.09 4.17
N VAL A 103 -10.96 -12.15 4.51
CA VAL A 103 -11.84 -10.96 4.52
C VAL A 103 -11.40 -9.92 5.58
N ASN A 104 -10.80 -10.37 6.68
CA ASN A 104 -10.33 -9.47 7.76
C ASN A 104 -8.94 -8.88 7.50
N ILE A 105 -8.16 -9.48 6.61
CA ILE A 105 -6.76 -9.11 6.34
C ILE A 105 -6.66 -7.88 5.43
N TYR A 106 -7.71 -7.59 4.64
CA TYR A 106 -7.80 -6.36 3.83
C TYR A 106 -8.32 -5.14 4.59
N SER A 107 -8.31 -5.19 5.94
CA SER A 107 -8.48 -3.98 6.75
C SER A 107 -7.24 -3.09 6.60
N LEU A 108 -7.44 -1.76 6.72
CA LEU A 108 -6.40 -0.75 6.48
C LEU A 108 -5.13 -0.91 7.33
N ASP A 109 -5.20 -1.64 8.44
CA ASP A 109 -4.13 -1.74 9.43
C ASP A 109 -3.17 -2.93 9.23
N ASN A 110 -3.47 -3.89 8.33
CA ASN A 110 -2.67 -5.11 8.11
C ASN A 110 -2.55 -5.50 6.63
N THR A 111 -2.23 -4.55 5.76
CA THR A 111 -2.15 -4.82 4.33
C THR A 111 -0.93 -5.66 3.97
N ALA A 112 -1.12 -6.62 3.07
CA ALA A 112 -0.05 -7.50 2.58
C ALA A 112 1.10 -6.71 1.91
N ASP A 113 0.83 -5.49 1.44
CA ASP A 113 1.76 -4.68 0.66
C ASP A 113 2.62 -3.72 1.52
N PHE A 114 2.50 -3.77 2.85
CA PHE A 114 3.18 -2.85 3.77
C PHE A 114 4.69 -2.71 3.47
N TYR A 115 5.39 -3.82 3.26
CA TYR A 115 6.83 -3.81 2.95
C TYR A 115 7.14 -3.66 1.46
N THR A 116 6.22 -4.02 0.57
CA THR A 116 6.48 -4.04 -0.88
C THR A 116 6.17 -2.71 -1.57
N SER A 117 5.25 -1.92 -1.02
CA SER A 117 4.81 -0.66 -1.62
C SER A 117 5.90 0.42 -1.61
N ALA A 118 6.84 0.36 -0.65
CA ALA A 118 7.97 1.27 -0.55
C ALA A 118 8.85 1.26 -1.81
N ALA A 119 9.17 0.08 -2.34
CA ALA A 119 9.96 -0.07 -3.57
C ALA A 119 9.27 0.58 -4.79
N ASN A 120 7.95 0.36 -4.93
CA ASN A 120 7.14 0.94 -6.01
C ASN A 120 7.12 2.47 -5.92
N LEU A 121 6.93 3.02 -4.71
CA LEU A 121 6.88 4.46 -4.48
C LEU A 121 8.22 5.13 -4.80
N ALA A 122 9.32 4.52 -4.40
CA ALA A 122 10.67 5.02 -4.67
C ALA A 122 11.16 4.76 -6.10
N GLY A 123 10.53 3.83 -6.82
CA GLY A 123 10.97 3.40 -8.15
C GLY A 123 12.26 2.58 -8.12
N LEU A 124 12.41 1.76 -7.07
CA LEU A 124 13.57 0.92 -6.86
C LEU A 124 13.28 -0.51 -7.35
N PRO A 125 14.28 -1.20 -7.92
CA PRO A 125 14.16 -2.62 -8.20
C PRO A 125 14.06 -3.41 -6.89
N ALA A 126 13.22 -4.43 -6.89
CA ALA A 126 13.05 -5.30 -5.74
C ALA A 126 12.76 -6.75 -6.14
N LEU A 127 13.12 -7.69 -5.28
CA LEU A 127 13.00 -9.14 -5.50
C LEU A 127 12.45 -9.80 -4.24
N SER A 128 11.45 -10.68 -4.39
CA SER A 128 11.00 -11.57 -3.31
C SER A 128 11.62 -12.95 -3.50
N ILE A 129 12.25 -13.46 -2.44
CA ILE A 129 12.98 -14.72 -2.44
C ILE A 129 12.31 -15.66 -1.44
N PRO A 130 11.93 -16.89 -1.85
CA PRO A 130 11.43 -17.87 -0.91
C PRO A 130 12.54 -18.24 0.07
N VAL A 131 12.25 -18.12 1.37
CA VAL A 131 13.15 -18.57 2.43
C VAL A 131 12.57 -19.82 3.09
N LYS A 132 13.35 -20.41 4.01
CA LYS A 132 12.95 -21.63 4.72
C LYS A 132 11.52 -21.49 5.27
N PRO A 133 10.66 -22.50 5.06
CA PRO A 133 9.29 -22.45 5.53
C PRO A 133 9.25 -22.30 7.05
N ASP A 134 8.35 -21.45 7.49
CA ASP A 134 8.02 -21.27 8.91
C ASP A 134 6.82 -22.15 9.23
N GLU A 135 7.00 -23.14 10.10
CA GLU A 135 5.96 -24.13 10.45
C GLU A 135 5.31 -24.86 9.24
N GLY A 136 6.07 -25.01 8.14
CA GLY A 136 5.59 -25.67 6.92
C GLY A 136 4.87 -24.74 5.93
N LEU A 137 4.77 -23.44 6.24
CA LEU A 137 4.21 -22.43 5.33
C LEU A 137 5.33 -21.65 4.62
N PRO A 138 5.14 -21.25 3.34
CA PRO A 138 6.11 -20.41 2.64
C PRO A 138 6.33 -19.07 3.34
N ALA A 139 7.59 -18.66 3.45
CA ALA A 139 7.99 -17.33 3.89
C ALA A 139 8.83 -16.66 2.80
N GLY A 140 8.73 -15.32 2.69
CA GLY A 140 9.40 -14.55 1.64
C GLY A 140 10.29 -13.45 2.21
N LEU A 141 11.53 -13.38 1.74
CA LEU A 141 12.46 -12.28 1.97
C LEU A 141 12.38 -11.29 0.80
N HIS A 142 12.05 -10.04 1.09
CA HIS A 142 12.03 -8.96 0.13
C HIS A 142 13.37 -8.21 0.16
N LEU A 143 14.02 -8.11 -0.99
CA LEU A 143 15.26 -7.37 -1.18
C LEU A 143 15.01 -6.18 -2.10
N MET A 144 15.56 -5.03 -1.76
CA MET A 144 15.55 -3.81 -2.59
C MET A 144 16.98 -3.39 -2.89
N SER A 145 17.26 -2.95 -4.12
CA SER A 145 18.56 -2.40 -4.51
C SER A 145 18.43 -0.98 -5.05
N ARG A 146 19.58 -0.36 -5.38
CA ARG A 146 19.61 0.93 -6.07
C ARG A 146 19.02 0.82 -7.47
N ALA A 147 18.55 1.95 -8.00
CA ALA A 147 18.05 2.02 -9.36
C ALA A 147 19.07 1.44 -10.36
N PHE A 148 18.61 0.56 -11.25
CA PHE A 148 19.41 -0.11 -12.29
C PHE A 148 20.48 -1.10 -11.76
N GLU A 149 20.39 -1.52 -10.50
CA GLU A 149 21.27 -2.53 -9.91
C GLU A 149 20.57 -3.88 -9.69
N GLU A 150 19.74 -4.34 -10.64
CA GLU A 150 19.07 -5.65 -10.57
C GLU A 150 20.06 -6.81 -10.50
N ALA A 151 21.26 -6.63 -11.07
CA ALA A 151 22.34 -7.61 -11.00
C ALA A 151 22.76 -7.92 -9.55
N ALA A 152 22.70 -6.94 -8.63
CA ALA A 152 22.99 -7.17 -7.22
C ALA A 152 21.93 -8.05 -6.56
N LEU A 153 20.65 -7.82 -6.87
CA LEU A 153 19.53 -8.64 -6.40
C LEU A 153 19.65 -10.09 -6.88
N LEU A 154 19.94 -10.30 -8.16
CA LEU A 154 20.09 -11.64 -8.74
C LEU A 154 21.28 -12.40 -8.17
N LYS A 155 22.40 -11.71 -7.89
CA LYS A 155 23.56 -12.32 -7.21
C LYS A 155 23.21 -12.74 -5.78
N ALA A 156 22.49 -11.89 -5.04
CA ALA A 156 22.03 -12.22 -3.69
C ALA A 156 21.07 -13.42 -3.70
N PHE A 157 20.15 -13.48 -4.66
CA PHE A 157 19.28 -14.63 -4.87
C PHE A 157 20.07 -15.91 -5.12
N HIS A 158 20.99 -15.90 -6.09
CA HIS A 158 21.81 -17.05 -6.41
C HIS A 158 22.65 -17.52 -5.20
N ALA A 159 23.15 -16.59 -4.37
CA ALA A 159 23.88 -16.94 -3.16
C ALA A 159 22.99 -17.59 -2.09
N LEU A 160 21.75 -17.11 -1.93
CA LEU A 160 20.77 -17.65 -0.98
C LEU A 160 20.19 -18.99 -1.41
N GLU A 161 20.07 -19.25 -2.71
CA GLU A 161 19.57 -20.52 -3.23
C GLU A 161 20.58 -21.67 -3.09
N ASN A 162 21.88 -21.35 -3.19
CA ASN A 162 22.97 -22.34 -3.16
C ASN A 162 23.62 -22.53 -1.77
N GLY A 163 23.21 -21.77 -0.77
CA GLY A 163 23.73 -21.83 0.61
C GLY A 163 22.86 -22.68 1.53
#